data_AF-A0A1V9Y4M1-F1
#
_entry.id   AF-A0A1V9Y4M1-F1
#
_cell.length_a   1.000
_cell.length_b   1.000
_cell.length_c   1.000
_cell.angle_alpha   90.00
_cell.angle_beta   90.00
_cell.angle_gamma   90.00
#
_symmetry.space_group_name_H-M   'P 1'
#
loop_
_entity.id
_entity.type
_entity.pdbx_description
1 polymer ?
#
loop_
_entity_poly.entity_id
_entity_poly.type
_entity_poly.pdbx_seq_one_letter_code
_entity_poly.pdbx_strand_id
1 'polypeptide(L)'
;MLQVSVAPRSGEKRRRDTMTTPAPKRSRFLSDFDLEEMMCTVMTICEDLGLLLNLTKDICEDKHCCLCDPADRVRMHEKLRIMENALSHDTCVSLYAIQSMCKDIYDVLKYILEKHYVDFAKLGMDHLVLAVRHQFIQFMVDYSLN
;
A
#
# COMPACT_ATOMS: atom_id res chain seq x y z
N MET A 1 6.39 -16.93 -64.86
CA MET A 1 6.10 -15.48 -64.68
C MET A 1 5.78 -15.29 -63.21
N LEU A 2 6.74 -14.78 -62.45
CA LEU A 2 6.71 -14.70 -60.99
C LEU A 2 6.25 -13.30 -60.55
N GLN A 3 5.33 -13.30 -59.58
CA GLN A 3 4.66 -12.15 -59.00
C GLN A 3 5.64 -11.18 -58.33
N VAL A 4 5.28 -9.89 -58.43
CA VAL A 4 5.96 -8.73 -57.85
C VAL A 4 5.85 -8.74 -56.33
N SER A 5 7.00 -8.52 -55.69
CA SER A 5 7.25 -8.37 -54.26
C SER A 5 6.55 -7.15 -53.63
N VAL A 6 5.96 -7.33 -52.45
CA VAL A 6 5.74 -6.23 -51.48
C VAL A 6 6.14 -6.74 -50.09
N ALA A 7 7.21 -6.17 -49.54
CA ALA A 7 7.68 -6.41 -48.17
C ALA A 7 6.74 -5.72 -47.15
N PRO A 8 6.56 -6.28 -45.94
CA PRO A 8 5.75 -5.65 -44.91
C PRO A 8 6.49 -4.45 -44.32
N ARG A 9 5.89 -3.27 -44.42
CA ARG A 9 6.40 -2.07 -43.77
C ARG A 9 6.20 -2.17 -42.26
N SER A 10 7.34 -2.27 -41.58
CA SER A 10 7.50 -2.04 -40.15
C SER A 10 7.06 -0.62 -39.76
N GLY A 11 6.38 -0.52 -38.62
CA GLY A 11 6.36 0.70 -37.81
C GLY A 11 5.10 1.56 -37.91
N GLU A 12 4.05 1.19 -37.17
CA GLU A 12 3.20 2.20 -36.56
C GLU A 12 2.67 1.71 -35.22
N LYS A 13 3.37 2.16 -34.17
CA LYS A 13 2.94 2.06 -32.77
C LYS A 13 1.57 2.72 -32.67
N ARG A 14 0.52 1.92 -32.52
CA ARG A 14 -0.78 2.42 -32.06
C ARG A 14 -0.62 2.82 -30.60
N ARG A 15 -0.07 4.02 -30.36
CA ARG A 15 -0.18 4.72 -29.08
C ARG A 15 -1.67 4.83 -28.81
N ARG A 16 -2.16 4.03 -27.89
CA ARG A 16 -3.47 4.24 -27.29
C ARG A 16 -3.26 5.42 -26.35
N ASP A 17 -3.37 6.63 -26.90
CA ASP A 17 -3.51 7.87 -26.15
C ASP A 17 -4.81 7.78 -25.36
N THR A 18 -4.76 7.07 -24.24
CA THR A 18 -5.74 7.25 -23.19
C THR A 18 -5.21 8.41 -22.38
N MET A 19 -5.43 9.62 -22.90
CA MET A 19 -5.41 10.82 -22.09
C MET A 19 -6.49 10.65 -21.03
N THR A 20 -6.11 10.08 -19.88
CA THR A 20 -6.82 10.31 -18.63
C THR A 20 -6.55 11.77 -18.26
N THR A 21 -7.34 12.65 -18.87
CA THR A 21 -7.53 14.00 -18.36
C THR A 21 -7.88 13.86 -16.87
N PRO A 22 -7.14 14.45 -15.93
CA PRO A 22 -7.57 14.48 -14.55
C PRO A 22 -8.88 15.26 -14.54
N ALA A 23 -10.00 14.55 -14.39
CA ALA A 23 -11.28 15.20 -14.20
C ALA A 23 -11.14 16.14 -12.99
N PRO A 24 -11.67 17.38 -13.09
CA PRO A 24 -11.58 18.32 -11.98
C PRO A 24 -12.16 17.63 -10.74
N LYS A 25 -11.35 17.58 -9.67
CA LYS A 25 -11.70 17.02 -8.36
C LYS A 25 -13.02 17.64 -7.92
N ARG A 26 -14.13 16.98 -8.24
CA ARG A 26 -15.42 17.25 -7.63
C ARG A 26 -15.16 17.06 -6.15
N SER A 27 -15.36 18.14 -5.39
CA SER A 27 -15.66 18.05 -3.96
C SER A 27 -16.86 17.11 -3.84
N ARG A 28 -16.59 15.80 -3.78
CA ARG A 28 -17.55 14.80 -3.42
C ARG A 28 -17.70 14.99 -1.91
N PHE A 29 -18.89 15.34 -1.47
CA PHE A 29 -19.22 15.18 -0.07
C PHE A 29 -19.06 13.70 0.23
N LEU A 30 -18.13 13.36 1.14
CA LEU A 30 -17.97 11.99 1.62
C LEU A 30 -19.25 11.60 2.33
N SER A 31 -19.83 10.49 1.91
CA SER A 31 -20.95 9.87 2.58
C SER A 31 -20.48 9.00 3.75
N ASP A 32 -21.40 8.65 4.65
CA ASP A 32 -21.11 7.69 5.72
C ASP A 32 -20.68 6.33 5.17
N PHE A 33 -21.21 5.94 4.01
CA PHE A 33 -20.79 4.74 3.28
C PHE A 33 -19.33 4.83 2.82
N ASP A 34 -18.90 5.98 2.28
CA ASP A 34 -17.50 6.16 1.89
C ASP A 34 -16.58 6.06 3.12
N LEU A 35 -17.00 6.57 4.28
CA LEU A 35 -16.22 6.46 5.52
C LEU A 35 -16.13 5.01 6.02
N GLU A 36 -17.22 4.24 5.94
CA GLU A 36 -17.22 2.82 6.30
C GLU A 36 -16.29 2.01 5.39
N GLU A 37 -16.34 2.25 4.07
CA GLU A 37 -15.43 1.62 3.10
C GLU A 37 -13.97 1.99 3.37
N MET A 38 -13.70 3.26 3.73
CA MET A 38 -12.37 3.69 4.14
C MET A 38 -11.90 2.96 5.39
N MET A 39 -12.74 2.81 6.41
CA MET A 39 -12.40 2.06 7.63
C MET A 39 -12.08 0.60 7.34
N CYS A 40 -12.89 -0.08 6.51
CA CYS A 40 -12.63 -1.47 6.09
C CYS A 40 -11.30 -1.59 5.34
N THR A 41 -11.00 -0.63 4.46
CA THR A 41 -9.75 -0.62 3.69
C THR A 41 -8.55 -0.40 4.60
N VAL A 42 -8.63 0.55 5.55
CA VAL A 42 -7.59 0.81 6.55
C VAL A 42 -7.36 -0.44 7.42
N MET A 43 -8.43 -1.09 7.89
CA MET A 43 -8.32 -2.32 8.68
C MET A 43 -7.58 -3.42 7.91
N THR A 44 -7.95 -3.65 6.64
CA THR A 44 -7.30 -4.64 5.77
C THR A 44 -5.80 -4.36 5.64
N ILE A 45 -5.42 -3.10 5.41
CA ILE A 45 -4.01 -2.70 5.30
C ILE A 45 -3.28 -2.92 6.64
N CYS A 46 -3.92 -2.63 7.78
CA CYS A 46 -3.35 -2.88 9.10
C CYS A 46 -3.07 -4.36 9.33
N GLU A 47 -4.02 -5.24 9.00
CA GLU A 47 -3.85 -6.69 9.12
C GLU A 47 -2.67 -7.20 8.28
N ASP A 48 -2.59 -6.78 7.02
CA ASP A 48 -1.50 -7.16 6.13
C ASP A 48 -0.13 -6.65 6.63
N LEU A 49 -0.07 -5.40 7.12
CA LEU A 49 1.14 -4.87 7.73
C LEU A 49 1.51 -5.61 9.02
N GLY A 50 0.52 -6.03 9.81
CA GLY A 50 0.72 -6.83 11.02
C GLY A 50 1.37 -8.18 10.70
N LEU A 51 0.89 -8.84 9.63
CA LEU A 51 1.50 -10.08 9.12
C LEU A 51 2.93 -9.85 8.63
N LEU A 52 3.18 -8.78 7.87
CA LEU A 52 4.54 -8.43 7.43
C LEU A 52 5.48 -8.14 8.60
N LEU A 53 5.02 -7.42 9.63
CA LEU A 53 5.81 -7.17 10.84
C LEU A 53 6.13 -8.47 11.60
N ASN A 54 5.18 -9.41 11.68
CA ASN A 54 5.44 -10.73 12.26
C ASN A 54 6.52 -11.48 11.48
N LEU A 55 6.47 -11.47 10.14
CA LEU A 55 7.53 -12.06 9.32
C LEU A 55 8.89 -11.38 9.54
N THR A 56 8.91 -10.05 9.76
CA THR A 56 10.18 -9.36 10.07
C THR A 56 10.79 -9.86 11.37
N LYS A 57 9.98 -10.28 12.35
CA LYS A 57 10.48 -10.87 13.59
C LYS A 57 11.20 -12.19 13.29
N ASP A 58 10.59 -13.07 12.52
CA ASP A 58 11.17 -14.37 12.16
C ASP A 58 12.49 -14.18 11.39
N ILE A 59 12.52 -13.25 10.42
CA ILE A 59 13.73 -12.87 9.66
C ILE A 59 14.86 -12.39 10.58
N CYS A 60 14.52 -11.61 11.62
CA CYS A 60 15.50 -11.12 12.58
C CYS A 60 16.06 -12.23 13.47
N GLU A 61 15.20 -13.16 13.90
CA GLU A 61 15.59 -14.30 14.75
C GLU A 61 16.48 -15.30 14.00
N ASP A 62 16.24 -15.48 12.71
CA ASP A 62 17.05 -16.34 11.82
C ASP A 62 18.38 -15.71 11.39
N LYS A 63 18.82 -14.61 12.03
CA LYS A 63 20.09 -13.89 11.81
C LYS A 63 20.27 -13.34 10.39
N HIS A 64 19.18 -13.13 9.65
CA HIS A 64 19.23 -12.47 8.35
C HIS A 64 19.21 -10.93 8.45
N CYS A 65 18.75 -10.38 9.58
CA CYS A 65 18.68 -8.94 9.79
C CYS A 65 19.82 -8.40 10.68
N CYS A 66 20.60 -7.45 10.17
CA CYS A 66 21.65 -6.74 10.92
C CYS A 66 21.23 -5.35 11.40
N LEU A 67 20.05 -4.86 10.99
CA LEU A 67 19.64 -3.44 11.08
C LEU A 67 18.37 -3.20 11.91
N CYS A 68 17.79 -4.25 12.47
CA CYS A 68 16.58 -4.20 13.28
C CYS A 68 16.88 -3.71 14.70
N ASP A 69 16.29 -2.58 15.08
CA ASP A 69 16.08 -2.24 16.49
C ASP A 69 14.77 -2.88 16.98
N PRO A 70 14.80 -3.78 17.98
CA PRO A 70 13.59 -4.35 18.57
C PRO A 70 12.60 -3.30 19.08
N ALA A 71 13.08 -2.15 19.59
CA ALA A 71 12.23 -1.08 20.08
C ALA A 71 11.41 -0.42 18.95
N ASP A 72 12.03 -0.25 17.78
CA ASP A 72 11.33 0.27 16.59
C ASP A 72 10.23 -0.70 16.14
N ARG A 73 10.51 -2.01 16.11
CA ARG A 73 9.53 -3.03 15.73
C ARG A 73 8.33 -3.04 16.69
N VAL A 74 8.58 -2.98 18.00
CA VAL A 74 7.52 -2.90 19.02
C VAL A 74 6.68 -1.64 18.81
N ARG A 75 7.31 -0.49 18.53
CA ARG A 75 6.60 0.76 18.23
C ARG A 75 5.72 0.64 16.99
N MET A 76 6.16 -0.07 15.94
CA MET A 76 5.36 -0.30 14.74
C MET A 76 4.14 -1.18 15.03
N HIS A 77 4.29 -2.27 15.80
CA HIS A 77 3.15 -3.08 16.22
C HIS A 77 2.15 -2.30 17.08
N GLU A 78 2.64 -1.44 17.98
CA GLU A 78 1.75 -0.64 18.83
C GLU A 78 0.91 0.35 18.01
N LYS A 79 1.50 0.96 16.96
CA LYS A 79 0.74 1.80 16.01
C LYS A 79 -0.41 1.01 15.38
N LEU A 80 -0.15 -0.19 14.85
CA LEU A 80 -1.19 -1.03 14.25
C LEU A 80 -2.27 -1.41 15.26
N ARG A 81 -1.87 -1.84 16.45
CA ARG A 81 -2.78 -2.23 17.53
C ARG A 81 -3.70 -1.08 17.96
N ILE A 82 -3.18 0.15 18.07
CA ILE A 82 -4.00 1.33 18.39
C ILE A 82 -5.07 1.55 17.31
N MET A 83 -4.71 1.41 16.04
CA MET A 83 -5.65 1.55 14.92
C MET A 83 -6.71 0.45 14.91
N GLU A 84 -6.30 -0.82 15.07
CA GLU A 84 -7.22 -1.96 15.14
C GLU A 84 -8.25 -1.78 16.27
N ASN A 85 -7.82 -1.34 17.46
CA ASN A 85 -8.73 -1.06 18.57
C ASN A 85 -9.72 0.07 18.23
N ALA A 86 -9.24 1.14 17.61
CA ALA A 86 -10.08 2.26 17.21
C ALA A 86 -11.11 1.89 16.12
N LEU A 87 -10.75 0.97 15.22
CA LEU A 87 -11.61 0.50 14.13
C LEU A 87 -12.55 -0.64 14.55
N SER A 88 -12.18 -1.42 15.58
CA SER A 88 -12.99 -2.54 16.09
C SER A 88 -14.09 -2.09 17.04
N HIS A 89 -14.00 -0.89 17.59
CA HIS A 89 -15.07 -0.30 18.38
C HIS A 89 -16.06 0.33 17.39
N ASP A 90 -17.36 0.11 17.61
CA ASP A 90 -18.48 0.67 16.82
C ASP A 90 -18.62 2.20 17.03
N THR A 91 -17.47 2.86 17.10
CA THR A 91 -17.29 4.29 17.29
C THR A 91 -17.29 4.96 15.94
N CYS A 92 -18.01 6.08 15.85
CA CYS A 92 -18.01 6.92 14.66
C CYS A 92 -16.59 7.46 14.42
N VAL A 93 -15.84 6.87 13.50
CA VAL A 93 -14.48 7.30 13.14
C VAL A 93 -14.59 8.50 12.21
N SER A 94 -13.92 9.60 12.59
CA SER A 94 -13.88 10.80 11.75
C SER A 94 -12.86 10.68 10.62
N LEU A 95 -13.04 11.44 9.54
CA LEU A 95 -12.04 11.57 8.47
C LEU A 95 -10.66 11.98 9.01
N TYR A 96 -10.60 12.85 10.01
CA TYR A 96 -9.34 13.26 10.65
C TYR A 96 -8.64 12.09 11.34
N ALA A 97 -9.40 11.19 11.97
CA ALA A 97 -8.84 9.97 12.55
C ALA A 97 -8.27 9.07 11.46
N ILE A 98 -8.99 8.86 10.35
CA ILE A 98 -8.50 8.08 9.20
C ILE A 98 -7.22 8.70 8.63
N GLN A 99 -7.16 10.02 8.45
CA GLN A 99 -5.94 10.71 8.00
C GLN A 99 -4.76 10.53 8.97
N SER A 100 -5.02 10.49 10.28
CA SER A 100 -3.99 10.17 11.28
C SER A 100 -3.52 8.72 11.13
N MET A 101 -4.44 7.78 10.98
CA MET A 101 -4.14 6.36 10.74
C MET A 101 -3.29 6.18 9.48
N CYS A 102 -3.56 6.93 8.41
CA CYS A 102 -2.75 6.90 7.19
C CYS A 102 -1.28 7.28 7.43
N LYS A 103 -1.01 8.22 8.35
CA LYS A 103 0.36 8.58 8.73
C LYS A 103 1.03 7.43 9.49
N ASP A 104 0.31 6.78 10.38
CA ASP A 104 0.80 5.61 11.12
C ASP A 104 1.06 4.42 10.19
N ILE A 105 0.16 4.15 9.25
CA ILE A 105 0.35 3.14 8.19
C ILE A 105 1.59 3.46 7.36
N TYR A 106 1.77 4.71 6.95
CA TYR A 106 2.96 5.14 6.20
C TYR A 106 4.24 4.91 6.99
N ASP A 107 4.27 5.23 8.28
CA ASP A 107 5.44 5.00 9.15
C ASP A 107 5.81 3.51 9.22
N VAL A 108 4.80 2.63 9.38
CA VAL A 108 5.00 1.18 9.44
C VAL A 108 5.50 0.65 8.09
N LEU A 109 4.87 1.06 6.98
CA LEU A 109 5.28 0.66 5.64
C LEU A 109 6.70 1.15 5.32
N LYS A 110 7.04 2.38 5.70
CA LYS A 110 8.38 2.95 5.56
C LYS A 110 9.40 2.14 6.35
N TYR A 111 9.11 1.77 7.59
CA TYR A 111 9.98 0.92 8.41
C TYR A 111 10.28 -0.41 7.71
N ILE A 112 9.26 -1.10 7.20
CA ILE A 112 9.44 -2.38 6.47
C ILE A 112 10.30 -2.16 5.22
N LEU A 113 10.00 -1.11 4.44
CA LEU A 113 10.71 -0.81 3.21
C LEU A 113 12.19 -0.48 3.44
N GLU A 114 12.50 0.32 4.47
CA GLU A 114 13.88 0.76 4.75
C GLU A 114 14.72 -0.30 5.45
N LYS A 115 14.11 -1.10 6.33
CA LYS A 115 14.84 -2.01 7.21
C LYS A 115 14.86 -3.46 6.73
N HIS A 116 13.79 -3.92 6.07
CA HIS A 116 13.55 -5.34 5.84
C HIS A 116 13.26 -5.70 4.38
N TYR A 117 13.05 -4.73 3.48
CA TYR A 117 12.69 -5.01 2.08
C TYR A 117 13.70 -5.93 1.37
N VAL A 118 15.00 -5.70 1.59
CA VAL A 118 16.06 -6.52 1.00
C VAL A 118 15.98 -7.97 1.49
N ASP A 119 15.57 -8.18 2.74
CA ASP A 119 15.43 -9.51 3.30
C ASP A 119 14.19 -10.23 2.75
N PHE A 120 13.06 -9.52 2.63
CA PHE A 120 11.89 -10.02 1.89
C PHE A 120 12.24 -10.40 0.45
N ALA A 121 13.03 -9.59 -0.26
CA ALA A 121 13.45 -9.87 -1.63
C ALA A 121 14.35 -11.11 -1.73
N LYS A 122 15.30 -11.30 -0.81
CA LYS A 122 16.14 -12.52 -0.76
C LYS A 122 15.31 -13.78 -0.54
N LEU A 123 14.18 -13.66 0.16
CA LEU A 123 13.25 -14.76 0.43
C LEU A 123 12.17 -14.93 -0.65
N GLY A 124 12.16 -14.10 -1.70
CA GLY A 124 11.13 -14.14 -2.76
C GLY A 124 9.75 -13.67 -2.32
N MET A 125 9.68 -12.90 -1.22
CA MET A 125 8.44 -12.39 -0.60
C MET A 125 8.25 -10.88 -0.79
N ASP A 126 9.06 -10.22 -1.60
CA ASP A 126 8.98 -8.78 -1.92
C ASP A 126 7.62 -8.37 -2.50
N HIS A 127 6.99 -9.26 -3.27
CA HIS A 127 5.66 -9.05 -3.83
C HIS A 127 4.59 -8.76 -2.77
N LEU A 128 4.72 -9.31 -1.55
CA LEU A 128 3.80 -9.04 -0.45
C LEU A 128 3.91 -7.58 0.02
N VAL A 129 5.14 -7.10 0.23
CA VAL A 129 5.41 -5.70 0.63
C VAL A 129 4.94 -4.73 -0.46
N LEU A 130 5.17 -5.07 -1.73
CA LEU A 130 4.75 -4.24 -2.86
C LEU A 130 3.24 -4.22 -3.05
N ALA A 131 2.53 -5.33 -2.79
CA ALA A 131 1.08 -5.39 -2.84
C ALA A 131 0.45 -4.45 -1.82
N VAL A 132 0.89 -4.51 -0.56
CA VAL A 132 0.40 -3.63 0.52
C VAL A 132 0.70 -2.16 0.21
N ARG A 133 1.92 -1.87 -0.28
CA ARG A 133 2.28 -0.52 -0.73
C ARG A 133 1.35 -0.01 -1.84
N HIS A 134 1.06 -0.85 -2.83
CA HIS A 134 0.18 -0.47 -3.93
C HIS A 134 -1.22 -0.16 -3.40
N GLN A 135 -1.79 -1.04 -2.58
CA GLN A 135 -3.11 -0.86 -1.98
C GLN A 135 -3.19 0.44 -1.18
N PHE A 136 -2.18 0.73 -0.35
CA PHE A 136 -2.12 1.98 0.40
C PHE A 136 -2.05 3.22 -0.50
N ILE A 137 -1.22 3.22 -1.54
CA ILE A 137 -1.12 4.35 -2.47
C ILE A 137 -2.44 4.56 -3.22
N GLN A 138 -3.04 3.47 -3.70
CA GLN A 138 -4.32 3.50 -4.42
C GLN A 138 -5.40 4.12 -3.52
N PHE A 139 -5.50 3.65 -2.28
CA PHE A 139 -6.39 4.20 -1.26
C PHE A 139 -6.18 5.71 -1.05
N MET A 140 -4.94 6.16 -0.86
CA MET A 140 -4.62 7.59 -0.66
C MET A 140 -5.04 8.46 -1.87
N VAL A 141 -4.90 7.93 -3.08
CA VAL A 141 -5.28 8.61 -4.32
C VAL A 141 -6.80 8.67 -4.48
N ASP A 142 -7.49 7.55 -4.26
CA ASP A 142 -8.94 7.43 -4.45
C ASP A 142 -9.71 8.37 -3.53
N TYR A 143 -9.26 8.51 -2.28
CA TYR A 143 -9.88 9.39 -1.29
C TYR A 143 -9.21 10.77 -1.19
N SER A 144 -8.21 11.06 -2.02
CA SER A 144 -7.47 12.34 -2.02
C SER A 144 -6.93 12.74 -0.64
N LEU A 145 -6.35 11.79 0.10
CA LEU A 145 -5.88 11.96 1.47
C LEU A 145 -4.44 12.52 1.59
N ASN A 146 -3.88 12.99 0.47
CA ASN A 146 -2.51 13.50 0.36
C ASN A 146 -2.27 14.83 1.05
#